data_AF-A0A536T5B9-F1
#
_entry.id   AF-A0A536T5B9-F1
#
_cell.length_a   1.000
_cell.length_b   1.000
_cell.length_c   1.000
_cell.angle_alpha   90.00
_cell.angle_beta   90.00
_cell.angle_gamma   90.00
#
_symmetry.space_group_name_H-M   'P 1'
#
loop_
_entity.id
_entity.type
_entity.pdbx_description
1 polymer ?
#
loop_
_entity_poly.entity_id
_entity_poly.type
_entity_poly.pdbx_seq_one_letter_code
_entity_poly.pdbx_strand_id
1 'polypeptide(L)'
;MSTVIAVHAREILDSRGNPTVETDVTLASGASGTAAVPSGASTGEHEAVELRDGDTKRFGGKGVLEAVKNVNEVIGPRLEGLSAEDQIAIDYAMLDLDGTPNKSHLGANAILSVSLAVARAAAQDAG
;
A
#
# COMPACT_ATOMS: atom_id res chain seq x y z
N MET A 1 8.44 20.23 3.34
CA MET A 1 7.18 20.13 4.11
C MET A 1 6.68 18.74 3.85
N SER A 2 6.96 17.84 4.77
CA SER A 2 6.83 16.39 4.61
C SER A 2 5.41 15.87 4.88
N THR A 3 4.41 16.75 4.94
CA THR A 3 3.00 16.38 5.18
C THR A 3 2.43 15.63 3.98
N VAL A 4 1.83 14.46 4.21
CA VAL A 4 1.10 13.69 3.18
C VAL A 4 -0.16 14.45 2.76
N ILE A 5 -0.33 14.66 1.45
CA ILE A 5 -1.49 15.36 0.88
C ILE A 5 -2.28 14.53 -0.13
N ALA A 6 -1.69 13.45 -0.66
CA ALA A 6 -2.38 12.53 -1.56
C ALA A 6 -1.74 11.15 -1.47
N VAL A 7 -2.61 10.13 -1.48
CA VAL A 7 -2.24 8.72 -1.61
C VAL A 7 -3.15 8.13 -2.69
N HIS A 8 -2.55 7.49 -3.69
CA HIS A 8 -3.31 6.90 -4.79
C HIS A 8 -2.72 5.55 -5.19
N ALA A 9 -3.57 4.52 -5.28
CA ALA A 9 -3.18 3.20 -5.73
C ALA A 9 -3.86 2.79 -7.03
N ARG A 10 -3.17 1.91 -7.75
CA ARG A 10 -3.62 1.27 -8.99
C ARG A 10 -3.22 -0.20 -9.03
N GLU A 11 -3.93 -0.97 -9.84
CA GLU A 11 -3.56 -2.34 -10.20
C GLU A 11 -2.57 -2.31 -11.36
N ILE A 12 -1.41 -2.95 -11.20
CA ILE A 12 -0.40 -3.18 -12.25
C ILE A 12 -0.12 -4.69 -12.39
N LEU A 13 0.78 -5.09 -13.29
CA LEU A 13 1.19 -6.49 -13.45
C LEU A 13 2.60 -6.74 -12.91
N ASP A 14 2.76 -7.84 -12.18
CA ASP A 14 4.05 -8.37 -11.74
C ASP A 14 4.83 -9.03 -12.90
N SER A 15 6.06 -9.48 -12.63
CA SER A 15 6.92 -10.15 -13.62
C SER A 15 6.37 -11.47 -14.16
N ARG A 16 5.32 -12.02 -13.55
CA ARG A 16 4.62 -13.25 -13.97
C ARG A 16 3.28 -12.93 -14.65
N GLY A 17 2.96 -11.66 -14.86
CA GLY A 17 1.69 -11.21 -15.44
C GLY A 17 0.49 -11.34 -14.50
N ASN A 18 0.71 -11.49 -13.19
CA ASN A 18 -0.38 -11.44 -12.21
C ASN A 18 -0.57 -10.01 -11.69
N PRO A 19 -1.80 -9.62 -11.34
CA PRO A 19 -2.05 -8.32 -10.72
C PRO A 19 -1.26 -8.10 -9.44
N THR A 20 -0.82 -6.86 -9.19
CA THR A 20 -0.28 -6.39 -7.91
C THR A 20 -0.60 -4.91 -7.70
N VAL A 21 -0.41 -4.42 -6.48
CA VAL A 21 -0.71 -3.05 -6.08
C VAL A 21 0.53 -2.17 -6.28
N GLU A 22 0.33 -1.01 -6.91
CA GLU A 22 1.26 0.11 -6.91
C GLU A 22 0.60 1.32 -6.25
N THR A 23 1.37 2.05 -5.44
CA THR A 23 0.90 3.25 -4.75
C THR A 23 1.84 4.42 -4.99
N ASP A 24 1.26 5.57 -5.26
CA ASP A 24 1.91 6.88 -5.24
C ASP A 24 1.50 7.65 -3.99
N VAL A 25 2.47 8.32 -3.39
CA VAL A 25 2.28 9.28 -2.29
C VAL A 25 2.85 10.62 -2.74
N THR A 26 2.12 11.70 -2.48
CA THR A 26 2.58 13.08 -2.71
C THR A 26 2.56 13.87 -1.40
N LEU A 27 3.62 14.64 -1.16
CA LEU A 27 3.79 15.49 0.01
C LEU A 27 3.50 16.95 -0.33
N ALA A 28 3.23 17.76 0.69
CA ALA A 28 2.94 19.19 0.57
C ALA A 28 4.10 19.99 -0.07
N SER A 29 5.34 19.49 -0.01
CA SER A 29 6.48 20.05 -0.72
C SER A 29 6.48 19.82 -2.24
N GLY A 30 5.63 18.91 -2.73
CA GLY A 30 5.68 18.40 -4.10
C GLY A 30 6.59 17.17 -4.26
N ALA A 31 7.31 16.75 -3.22
CA ALA A 31 8.00 15.46 -3.23
C ALA A 31 7.01 14.30 -3.32
N SER A 32 7.44 13.20 -3.93
CA SER A 32 6.59 12.06 -4.27
C SER A 32 7.33 10.74 -4.17
N GLY A 33 6.60 9.66 -3.94
CA GLY A 33 7.17 8.33 -3.88
C GLY A 33 6.20 7.31 -4.45
N THR A 34 6.73 6.43 -5.30
CA THR A 34 5.98 5.33 -5.90
C THR A 34 6.53 4.01 -5.41
N ALA A 35 5.69 3.06 -5.04
CA ALA A 35 6.11 1.69 -4.73
C ALA A 35 5.08 0.65 -5.18
N ALA A 36 5.59 -0.42 -5.80
CA ALA A 36 4.83 -1.62 -6.12
C ALA A 36 5.25 -2.77 -5.21
N VAL A 37 4.31 -3.63 -4.86
CA VAL A 37 4.57 -4.75 -3.94
C VAL A 37 4.82 -6.04 -4.72
N PRO A 38 5.89 -6.80 -4.42
CA PRO A 38 6.10 -8.11 -5.01
C PRO A 38 5.07 -9.12 -4.47
N SER A 39 4.68 -10.08 -5.30
CA SER A 39 3.89 -11.24 -4.85
C SER A 39 4.74 -12.50 -4.85
N GLY A 40 4.75 -13.21 -3.72
CA GLY A 40 5.41 -14.49 -3.57
C GLY A 40 4.69 -15.62 -4.32
N ALA A 41 5.40 -16.71 -4.65
CA ALA A 41 4.79 -17.95 -5.12
C ALA A 41 4.50 -18.94 -3.98
N SER A 42 5.25 -18.82 -2.88
CA SER A 42 5.23 -19.72 -1.73
C SER A 42 4.93 -18.88 -0.50
N THR A 43 3.65 -18.73 -0.17
CA THR A 43 3.22 -18.06 1.05
C THR A 43 3.19 -19.07 2.19
N GLY A 44 4.08 -18.93 3.16
CA GLY A 44 3.99 -19.69 4.41
C GLY A 44 2.66 -19.41 5.12
N GLU A 45 2.12 -20.41 5.82
CA GLU A 45 0.82 -20.32 6.52
C GLU A 45 0.76 -19.22 7.61
N HIS A 46 1.92 -18.67 7.98
CA HIS A 46 2.07 -17.62 8.99
C HIS A 46 2.52 -16.27 8.41
N GLU A 47 2.57 -16.13 7.08
CA GLU A 47 2.87 -14.84 6.44
C GLU A 47 1.71 -13.86 6.56
N ALA A 48 2.01 -12.57 6.45
CA ALA A 48 0.99 -11.54 6.34
C ALA A 48 0.15 -11.75 5.07
N VAL A 49 -1.15 -11.45 5.14
CA VAL A 49 -2.11 -11.85 4.11
C VAL A 49 -2.03 -10.90 2.92
N GLU A 50 -1.64 -11.41 1.76
CA GLU A 50 -1.86 -10.73 0.47
C GLU A 50 -3.35 -10.80 0.10
N LEU A 51 -4.02 -9.64 -0.01
CA LEU A 51 -5.44 -9.59 -0.34
C LEU A 51 -5.62 -9.70 -1.86
N ARG A 52 -6.43 -10.69 -2.27
CA ARG A 52 -6.79 -11.02 -3.66
C ARG A 52 -8.30 -11.02 -3.81
N ASP A 53 -8.80 -10.62 -4.97
CA ASP A 53 -10.23 -10.43 -5.25
C ASP A 53 -11.03 -11.76 -5.27
N GLY A 54 -10.40 -12.88 -5.64
CA GLY A 54 -11.09 -14.17 -5.77
C GLY A 54 -12.06 -14.28 -6.95
N ASP A 55 -12.25 -13.21 -7.74
CA ASP A 55 -13.09 -13.22 -8.95
C ASP A 55 -12.42 -14.03 -10.08
N THR A 56 -12.89 -15.25 -10.32
CA THR A 56 -12.34 -16.15 -11.34
C THR A 56 -12.42 -15.61 -12.76
N LYS A 57 -13.29 -14.62 -13.03
CA LYS A 57 -13.39 -13.96 -14.35
C LYS A 57 -12.25 -12.97 -14.59
N ARG A 58 -11.56 -12.50 -13.55
CA ARG A 58 -10.46 -11.55 -13.62
C ARG A 58 -9.16 -12.19 -13.15
N PHE A 59 -8.23 -12.37 -14.06
CA PHE A 59 -6.90 -12.94 -13.76
C PHE A 59 -6.96 -14.28 -13.00
N GLY A 60 -8.01 -15.08 -13.20
CA GLY A 60 -8.20 -16.35 -12.50
C GLY A 60 -8.35 -16.21 -10.98
N GLY A 61 -8.95 -15.13 -10.49
CA GLY A 61 -9.13 -14.86 -9.05
C GLY A 61 -7.99 -14.06 -8.41
N LYS A 62 -6.96 -13.70 -9.19
CA LYS A 62 -5.76 -13.02 -8.70
C LYS A 62 -5.82 -11.50 -8.79
N GLY A 63 -6.97 -10.91 -9.13
CA GLY A 63 -7.15 -9.46 -9.06
C GLY A 63 -6.82 -8.89 -7.68
N VAL A 64 -6.49 -7.61 -7.61
CA VAL A 64 -6.17 -6.89 -6.35
C VAL A 64 -6.98 -5.59 -6.21
N LEU A 65 -8.14 -5.49 -6.85
CA LEU A 65 -8.96 -4.28 -6.78
C LEU A 65 -9.44 -3.98 -5.36
N GLU A 66 -9.72 -4.98 -4.53
CA GLU A 66 -10.10 -4.71 -3.14
C GLU A 66 -8.95 -4.09 -2.35
N ALA A 67 -7.71 -4.57 -2.55
CA ALA A 67 -6.53 -3.97 -1.94
C ALA A 67 -6.30 -2.53 -2.44
N VAL A 68 -6.47 -2.28 -3.75
CA VAL A 68 -6.39 -0.93 -4.33
C VAL A 68 -7.45 -0.01 -3.75
N LYS A 69 -8.68 -0.51 -3.58
CA LYS A 69 -9.78 0.23 -2.96
C LYS A 69 -9.46 0.56 -1.50
N ASN A 70 -8.94 -0.39 -0.73
CA ASN A 70 -8.51 -0.16 0.66
C ASN A 70 -7.47 0.97 0.74
N VAL A 71 -6.53 1.04 -0.20
CA VAL A 71 -5.58 2.17 -0.23
C VAL A 71 -6.30 3.49 -0.50
N ASN A 72 -7.12 3.55 -1.55
CA ASN A 72 -7.73 4.80 -2.02
C ASN A 72 -8.83 5.34 -1.08
N GLU A 73 -9.63 4.47 -0.49
CA GLU A 73 -10.84 4.86 0.25
C GLU A 73 -10.67 4.80 1.77
N VAL A 74 -9.66 4.09 2.28
CA VAL A 74 -9.49 3.83 3.72
C VAL A 74 -8.13 4.31 4.24
N ILE A 75 -7.03 3.80 3.67
CA ILE A 75 -5.67 4.14 4.14
C ILE A 75 -5.33 5.60 3.79
N GLY A 76 -5.52 6.01 2.54
CA GLY A 76 -5.20 7.36 2.07
C GLY A 76 -5.80 8.46 2.94
N PRO A 77 -7.14 8.49 3.13
CA PRO A 77 -7.79 9.47 4.00
C PRO A 77 -7.29 9.45 5.44
N ARG A 78 -6.85 8.29 5.96
CA ARG A 78 -6.31 8.18 7.31
C ARG A 78 -4.91 8.78 7.46
N LEU A 79 -4.11 8.81 6.39
CA LEU A 79 -2.73 9.30 6.40
C LEU A 79 -2.59 10.76 5.98
N GLU A 80 -3.61 11.35 5.33
CA GLU A 80 -3.63 12.77 5.02
C GLU A 80 -3.37 13.63 6.27
N GLY A 81 -2.45 14.58 6.16
CA GLY A 81 -2.05 15.45 7.26
C GLY A 81 -0.97 14.89 8.19
N LEU A 82 -0.60 13.61 8.09
CA LEU A 82 0.54 13.06 8.82
C LEU A 82 1.88 13.44 8.18
N SER A 83 2.94 13.46 8.98
CA SER A 83 4.30 13.69 8.49
C SER A 83 4.89 12.40 7.94
N ALA A 84 5.40 12.44 6.71
CA ALA A 84 6.11 11.34 6.07
C ALA A 84 7.49 11.05 6.68
N GLU A 85 8.06 11.97 7.45
CA GLU A 85 9.33 11.75 8.17
C GLU A 85 9.16 10.79 9.36
N ASP A 86 7.94 10.66 9.90
CA ASP A 86 7.64 9.73 10.99
C ASP A 86 7.10 8.41 10.45
N GLN A 87 8.00 7.65 9.81
CA GLN A 87 7.66 6.36 9.21
C GLN A 87 7.01 5.40 10.22
N ILE A 88 7.46 5.43 11.48
CA ILE A 88 6.93 4.58 12.54
C ILE A 88 5.46 4.94 12.83
N ALA A 89 5.13 6.22 12.95
CA ALA A 89 3.75 6.66 13.16
C ALA A 89 2.85 6.32 11.96
N ILE A 90 3.35 6.46 10.73
CA ILE A 90 2.63 6.08 9.50
C ILE A 90 2.31 4.58 9.52
N ASP A 91 3.30 3.74 9.78
CA ASP A 91 3.12 2.29 9.80
C ASP A 91 2.16 1.86 10.91
N TYR A 92 2.30 2.39 12.12
CA TYR A 92 1.35 2.11 13.21
C TYR A 92 -0.06 2.59 12.90
N ALA A 93 -0.24 3.76 12.27
CA ALA A 93 -1.55 4.24 11.87
C ALA A 93 -2.26 3.26 10.92
N MET A 94 -1.53 2.62 10.00
CA MET A 94 -2.08 1.59 9.11
C MET A 94 -2.33 0.26 9.81
N LEU A 95 -1.44 -0.16 10.72
CA LEU A 95 -1.61 -1.39 11.50
C LEU A 95 -2.84 -1.30 12.43
N ASP A 96 -3.01 -0.16 13.10
CA ASP A 96 -4.18 0.11 13.95
C ASP A 96 -5.47 0.18 13.13
N LEU A 97 -5.40 0.74 11.92
CA LEU A 97 -6.54 0.82 11.01
C LEU A 97 -6.97 -0.55 10.49
N ASP A 98 -6.01 -1.45 10.24
CA ASP A 98 -6.30 -2.84 9.85
C ASP A 98 -6.91 -3.62 11.02
N GLY A 99 -6.31 -3.52 12.21
CA GLY A 99 -6.81 -4.13 13.43
C GLY A 99 -6.59 -5.65 13.53
N THR A 100 -5.94 -6.29 12.55
CA THR A 100 -5.65 -7.73 12.56
C THR A 100 -4.14 -8.00 12.69
N PRO A 101 -3.74 -9.09 13.36
CA PRO A 101 -2.31 -9.39 13.55
C PRO A 101 -1.57 -9.72 12.25
N ASN A 102 -2.30 -10.16 11.22
CA ASN A 102 -1.75 -10.63 9.95
C ASN A 102 -2.12 -9.73 8.76
N LYS A 103 -2.64 -8.52 9.00
CA LYS A 103 -2.99 -7.54 7.96
C LYS A 103 -4.07 -8.04 6.98
N SER A 104 -4.96 -8.90 7.45
CA SER A 104 -5.96 -9.58 6.62
C SER A 104 -7.17 -8.73 6.27
N HIS A 105 -7.41 -7.64 7.00
CA HIS A 105 -8.54 -6.76 6.76
C HIS A 105 -8.29 -5.81 5.59
N LEU A 106 -7.16 -5.10 5.59
CA LEU A 106 -6.79 -4.16 4.53
C LEU A 106 -5.92 -4.82 3.45
N GLY A 107 -5.21 -5.89 3.80
CA GLY A 107 -4.25 -6.55 2.93
C GLY A 107 -2.82 -6.07 3.18
N ALA A 108 -1.91 -7.00 3.41
CA ALA A 108 -0.49 -6.71 3.60
C ALA A 108 0.13 -6.01 2.37
N ASN A 109 -0.37 -6.33 1.17
CA ASN A 109 0.00 -5.69 -0.08
C ASN A 109 -0.45 -4.22 -0.17
N ALA A 110 -1.61 -3.85 0.39
CA ALA A 110 -2.05 -2.46 0.48
C ALA A 110 -1.20 -1.66 1.49
N ILE A 111 -0.95 -2.24 2.67
CA ILE A 111 -0.17 -1.56 3.72
C ILE A 111 1.28 -1.37 3.27
N LEU A 112 1.90 -2.41 2.70
CA LEU A 112 3.30 -2.34 2.29
C LEU A 112 3.52 -1.38 1.10
N SER A 113 2.58 -1.31 0.15
CA SER A 113 2.71 -0.38 -0.99
C SER A 113 2.73 1.06 -0.52
N VAL A 114 1.84 1.43 0.40
CA VAL A 114 1.78 2.77 1.01
C VAL A 114 3.02 3.03 1.88
N SER A 115 3.39 2.09 2.75
CA SER A 115 4.56 2.22 3.65
C SER A 115 5.84 2.58 2.88
N LEU A 116 6.13 1.84 1.79
CA LEU A 116 7.30 2.08 0.96
C LEU A 116 7.20 3.35 0.13
N ALA A 117 6.00 3.70 -0.36
CA ALA A 117 5.76 4.93 -1.11
C ALA A 117 5.99 6.17 -0.24
N VAL A 118 5.52 6.16 1.02
CA VAL A 118 5.77 7.23 2.00
C VAL A 118 7.27 7.39 2.25
N ALA A 119 7.98 6.28 2.53
CA ALA A 119 9.43 6.32 2.76
C ALA A 119 10.21 6.92 1.58
N ARG A 120 9.83 6.58 0.35
CA ARG A 120 10.43 7.13 -0.88
C ARG A 120 10.13 8.62 -1.04
N ALA A 121 8.90 9.04 -0.75
CA ALA A 121 8.51 10.45 -0.80
C ALA A 121 9.27 11.28 0.24
N ALA A 122 9.41 10.77 1.46
CA ALA A 122 10.19 11.41 2.52
C ALA A 122 11.67 11.52 2.16
N ALA A 123 12.26 10.47 1.59
CA ALA A 123 13.63 10.50 1.09
C ALA A 123 13.80 11.57 0.00
N GLN A 124 12.86 11.69 -0.94
CA GLN A 124 12.90 12.74 -1.95
C GLN A 124 12.78 14.16 -1.34
N ASP A 125 11.96 14.35 -0.30
CA ASP A 125 11.83 15.64 0.40
C ASP A 125 13.14 16.05 1.11
N ALA A 126 13.90 15.09 1.61
CA ALA A 126 15.14 15.29 2.34
C ALA A 126 16.37 15.59 1.45
N GLY A 127 16.33 15.21 0.16
CA GLY A 127 17.41 15.37 -0.82
C GLY A 127 18.35 14.17 -0.92
#